data_AF-A0A2V2YUJ8-F1
#
_entry.id   AF-A0A2V2YUJ8-F1
#
_cell.length_a   1.000
_cell.length_b   1.000
_cell.length_c   1.000
_cell.angle_alpha   90.00
_cell.angle_beta   90.00
_cell.angle_gamma   90.00
#
_symmetry.space_group_name_H-M   'P 1'
#
loop_
_entity.id
_entity.type
_entity.pdbx_description
1 polymer ?
#
loop_
_entity_poly.entity_id
_entity_poly.type
_entity_poly.pdbx_seq_one_letter_code
_entity_poly.pdbx_strand_id
1 'polypeptide(L)'
;MVEEQLFAKPYPGRTLIVGQTPSASHYVQVYWTMGRSVNSRNRVFEREGNHIKNTAFDPALMEDPSLIIYYPVRDWNGIHIVSNGDQTDTIYEGVQRGESFQQLLTTREFEPDPPHYTPRISAVIDCGNKSYTLSILKTNDNDPSVCQRQFFDYSGFEPGAGHCLHTYSAEFDGILKPFVGEPFEVPLFDDIEATADFYWERLNSDNKISLLVKFIDVSTQTIQFVIRNKHR
;
A
#
# COMPACT_ATOMS: atom_id res chain seq x y z
N MET A 1 -8.50 19.20 -2.14
CA MET A 1 -8.47 18.06 -3.08
C MET A 1 -7.52 16.94 -2.63
N VAL A 2 -6.20 16.98 -2.87
CA VAL A 2 -5.27 15.91 -2.38
C VAL A 2 -5.09 15.94 -0.86
N GLU A 3 -4.91 17.13 -0.29
CA GLU A 3 -4.72 17.28 1.16
C GLU A 3 -5.93 16.80 1.97
N GLU A 4 -7.14 16.98 1.44
CA GLU A 4 -8.37 16.57 2.14
C GLU A 4 -8.58 15.05 2.15
N GLN A 5 -8.17 14.35 1.08
CA GLN A 5 -8.35 12.91 0.96
C GLN A 5 -7.28 12.10 1.72
N LEU A 6 -6.06 12.64 1.85
CA LEU A 6 -4.94 11.93 2.47
C LEU A 6 -4.56 12.41 3.87
N PHE A 7 -4.67 13.71 4.12
CA PHE A 7 -4.08 14.34 5.30
C PHE A 7 -5.15 14.93 6.23
N ALA A 8 -6.26 15.41 5.67
CA ALA A 8 -7.41 15.83 6.46
C ALA A 8 -8.28 14.64 6.87
N LYS A 9 -9.22 14.90 7.78
CA LYS A 9 -10.22 13.90 8.16
C LYS A 9 -11.08 13.58 6.93
N PRO A 10 -11.32 12.29 6.65
CA PRO A 10 -11.19 11.16 7.58
C PRO A 10 -9.87 10.37 7.42
N TYR A 11 -9.59 9.53 8.42
CA TYR A 11 -8.42 8.63 8.49
C TYR A 11 -8.39 7.63 7.31
N PRO A 12 -7.37 7.69 6.42
CA PRO A 12 -7.32 6.84 5.22
C PRO A 12 -6.89 5.40 5.51
N GLY A 13 -6.29 5.15 6.68
CA GLY A 13 -5.80 3.84 7.11
C GLY A 13 -4.48 3.47 6.45
N ARG A 14 -4.45 2.37 5.69
CA ARG A 14 -3.30 1.98 4.87
C ARG A 14 -3.47 2.61 3.50
N THR A 15 -2.36 3.04 2.94
CA THR A 15 -2.35 3.72 1.64
C THR A 15 -1.13 3.29 0.85
N LEU A 16 -1.33 3.09 -0.44
CA LEU A 16 -0.27 2.88 -1.41
C LEU A 16 -0.33 3.94 -2.51
N ILE A 17 0.82 4.27 -3.07
CA ILE A 17 0.98 5.12 -4.24
C ILE A 17 1.93 4.41 -5.20
N VAL A 18 1.59 4.39 -6.49
CA VAL A 18 2.49 3.92 -7.55
C VAL A 18 2.60 4.97 -8.65
N GLY A 19 3.82 5.26 -9.09
CA GLY A 19 4.06 6.26 -10.12
C GLY A 19 5.51 6.32 -10.55
N GLN A 20 5.92 7.47 -11.07
CA GLN A 20 7.27 7.70 -11.57
C GLN A 20 7.79 9.08 -11.15
N THR A 21 9.09 9.19 -10.93
CA THR A 21 9.72 10.47 -10.62
C THR A 21 9.58 11.47 -11.78
N PRO A 22 9.63 12.80 -11.51
CA PRO A 22 9.57 13.82 -12.55
C PRO A 22 10.60 13.66 -13.68
N SER A 23 11.82 13.21 -13.35
CA SER A 23 12.88 12.91 -14.33
C SER A 23 12.65 11.63 -15.14
N ALA A 24 11.59 10.87 -14.85
CA ALA A 24 11.33 9.55 -15.40
C ALA A 24 12.43 8.51 -15.16
N SER A 25 13.34 8.78 -14.20
CA SER A 25 14.48 7.91 -13.91
C SER A 25 14.14 6.74 -12.99
N HIS A 26 13.11 6.88 -12.14
CA HIS A 26 12.70 5.83 -11.21
C HIS A 26 11.19 5.61 -11.22
N TYR A 27 10.78 4.35 -11.19
CA TYR A 27 9.44 3.99 -10.72
C TYR A 27 9.41 4.08 -9.19
N VAL A 28 8.25 4.46 -8.65
CA VAL A 28 8.08 4.74 -7.23
C VAL A 28 6.93 3.92 -6.66
N GLN A 29 7.16 3.28 -5.51
CA GLN A 29 6.11 2.78 -4.63
C GLN A 29 6.21 3.52 -3.29
N VAL A 30 5.13 4.15 -2.87
CA VAL A 30 4.98 4.66 -1.49
C VAL A 30 3.97 3.78 -0.78
N TYR A 31 4.25 3.40 0.45
CA TYR A 31 3.30 2.67 1.29
C TYR A 31 3.42 3.12 2.73
N TRP A 32 2.29 3.36 3.38
CA TRP A 32 2.28 3.63 4.80
C TRP A 32 1.15 2.94 5.52
N THR A 33 1.36 2.80 6.82
CA THR A 33 0.37 2.28 7.74
C THR A 33 0.03 3.32 8.80
N MET A 34 -1.26 3.43 9.07
CA MET A 34 -1.80 4.16 10.21
C MET A 34 -2.55 3.19 11.13
N GLY A 35 -2.71 3.54 12.41
CA GLY A 35 -3.40 2.71 13.38
C GLY A 35 -3.95 3.51 14.56
N ARG A 36 -5.06 3.01 15.10
CA ARG A 36 -5.78 3.62 16.22
C ARG A 36 -5.83 2.73 17.45
N SER A 37 -5.85 1.42 17.27
CA SER A 37 -5.78 0.45 18.36
C SER A 37 -4.34 0.12 18.75
N VAL A 38 -4.14 -0.39 19.96
CA VAL A 38 -2.83 -0.86 20.44
C VAL A 38 -2.25 -1.91 19.47
N ASN A 39 -3.03 -2.93 19.11
CA ASN A 39 -2.61 -3.97 18.16
C ASN A 39 -2.20 -3.37 16.81
N SER A 40 -3.02 -2.46 16.23
CA SER A 40 -2.71 -1.85 14.93
C SER A 40 -1.47 -0.97 14.93
N ARG A 41 -1.11 -0.38 16.09
CA ARG A 41 0.07 0.49 16.28
C ARG A 41 1.34 -0.29 16.54
N ASN A 42 1.21 -1.54 16.98
CA ASN A 42 2.31 -2.39 17.39
C ASN A 42 3.06 -3.00 16.20
N ARG A 43 3.54 -2.16 15.27
CA ARG A 43 4.22 -2.62 14.07
C ARG A 43 5.32 -1.70 13.59
N VAL A 44 6.31 -2.28 12.93
CA VAL A 44 7.41 -1.58 12.26
C VAL A 44 7.74 -2.27 10.95
N PHE A 45 8.26 -1.51 9.98
CA PHE A 45 8.85 -2.06 8.78
C PHE A 45 10.30 -2.45 9.02
N GLU A 46 10.64 -3.68 8.64
CA GLU A 46 11.98 -4.23 8.65
C GLU A 46 12.37 -4.69 7.25
N ARG A 47 13.61 -4.37 6.87
CA ARG A 47 14.14 -4.69 5.55
C ARG A 47 14.82 -6.06 5.57
N GLU A 48 14.40 -6.94 4.67
CA GLU A 48 15.01 -8.24 4.41
C GLU A 48 15.44 -8.30 2.93
N GLY A 49 16.65 -7.82 2.64
CA GLY A 49 17.14 -7.69 1.26
C GLY A 49 16.33 -6.66 0.46
N ASN A 50 15.62 -7.13 -0.56
CA ASN A 50 14.71 -6.32 -1.38
C ASN A 50 13.26 -6.36 -0.90
N HIS A 51 12.97 -7.17 0.11
CA HIS A 51 11.63 -7.30 0.68
C HIS A 51 11.51 -6.45 1.94
N ILE A 52 10.30 -6.03 2.23
CA ILE A 52 9.96 -5.38 3.50
C ILE A 52 8.97 -6.27 4.21
N LYS A 53 9.25 -6.53 5.49
CA LYS A 53 8.39 -7.27 6.40
C LYS A 53 7.81 -6.31 7.42
N ASN A 54 6.53 -6.46 7.69
CA ASN A 54 5.88 -5.81 8.81
C ASN A 54 6.01 -6.73 10.03
N THR A 55 6.65 -6.27 11.11
CA THR A 55 6.89 -7.05 12.32
C THR A 55 6.34 -6.34 13.56
N ALA A 56 6.13 -7.09 14.64
CA ALA A 56 5.73 -6.53 15.92
C ALA A 56 6.77 -5.51 16.40
N PHE A 57 6.33 -4.37 16.92
CA PHE A 57 7.26 -3.51 17.68
C PHE A 57 7.57 -4.13 19.05
N ASP A 58 6.52 -4.54 19.77
CA ASP A 58 6.55 -5.27 21.02
C ASP A 58 5.74 -6.57 20.86
N PRO A 59 6.40 -7.73 20.73
CA PRO A 59 5.70 -9.02 20.60
C PRO A 59 4.70 -9.32 21.73
N ALA A 60 4.87 -8.75 22.92
CA ALA A 60 3.97 -9.00 24.05
C ALA A 60 2.61 -8.30 23.93
N LEU A 61 2.51 -7.25 23.09
CA LEU A 61 1.29 -6.49 22.85
C LEU A 61 0.53 -6.96 21.59
N MET A 62 0.93 -8.09 21.02
CA MET A 62 0.33 -8.66 19.82
C MET A 62 -0.80 -9.61 20.18
N GLU A 63 -2.02 -9.26 19.78
CA GLU A 63 -3.20 -10.10 20.00
C GLU A 63 -3.42 -11.03 18.80
N ASP A 64 -3.47 -10.46 17.59
CA ASP A 64 -3.65 -11.19 16.34
C ASP A 64 -2.47 -10.89 15.38
N PRO A 65 -1.60 -11.87 15.10
CA PRO A 65 -0.48 -11.70 14.20
C PRO A 65 -0.89 -11.67 12.72
N SER A 66 -2.06 -12.22 12.35
CA SER A 66 -2.42 -12.51 10.96
C SER A 66 -2.58 -11.25 10.10
N LEU A 67 -3.02 -10.14 10.69
CA LEU A 67 -3.19 -8.84 10.03
C LEU A 67 -1.99 -7.90 10.26
N ILE A 68 -0.99 -8.32 11.04
CA ILE A 68 0.20 -7.53 11.36
C ILE A 68 1.43 -8.09 10.64
N ILE A 69 1.68 -9.39 10.75
CA ILE A 69 2.89 -10.01 10.23
C ILE A 69 2.65 -10.47 8.80
N TYR A 70 3.09 -9.64 7.85
CA TYR A 70 3.09 -9.95 6.42
C TYR A 70 4.22 -9.17 5.73
N TYR A 71 4.48 -9.51 4.47
CA TYR A 71 5.41 -8.75 3.64
C TYR A 71 4.64 -7.70 2.85
N PRO A 72 4.66 -6.40 3.22
CA PRO A 72 4.04 -5.36 2.40
C PRO A 72 4.71 -5.20 1.05
N VAL A 73 6.01 -5.52 0.92
CA VAL A 73 6.75 -5.37 -0.35
C VAL A 73 7.54 -6.62 -0.68
N ARG A 74 7.36 -7.06 -1.93
CA ARG A 74 8.16 -8.13 -2.57
C ARG A 74 8.48 -7.77 -4.01
N ASP A 75 9.46 -8.46 -4.59
CA ASP A 75 9.70 -8.41 -6.03
C ASP A 75 10.24 -9.70 -6.60
N TRP A 76 9.89 -9.96 -7.86
CA TRP A 76 10.35 -11.11 -8.62
C TRP A 76 10.54 -10.73 -10.09
N ASN A 77 11.75 -10.87 -10.63
CA ASN A 77 12.06 -10.69 -12.06
C ASN A 77 11.46 -9.40 -12.69
N GLY A 78 11.66 -8.25 -12.05
CA GLY A 78 11.17 -6.96 -12.55
C GLY A 78 9.69 -6.68 -12.28
N ILE A 79 9.01 -7.59 -11.58
CA ILE A 79 7.66 -7.37 -11.04
C ILE A 79 7.80 -6.93 -9.58
N HIS A 80 7.37 -5.71 -9.26
CA HIS A 80 7.45 -5.17 -7.89
C HIS A 80 6.06 -5.02 -7.30
N ILE A 81 5.86 -5.62 -6.14
CA ILE A 81 4.54 -5.78 -5.50
C ILE A 81 4.53 -4.98 -4.21
N VAL A 82 3.44 -4.24 -3.99
CA VAL A 82 3.14 -3.59 -2.71
C VAL A 82 1.68 -3.84 -2.32
N SER A 83 1.41 -4.21 -1.06
CA SER A 83 0.04 -4.40 -0.57
C SER A 83 -0.10 -4.19 0.94
N ASN A 84 -1.34 -4.10 1.42
CA ASN A 84 -1.62 -3.93 2.85
C ASN A 84 -1.85 -5.22 3.65
N GLY A 85 -1.55 -6.39 3.10
CA GLY A 85 -1.73 -7.65 3.81
C GLY A 85 -1.00 -8.84 3.18
N ASP A 86 -1.31 -10.03 3.67
CA ASP A 86 -0.75 -11.32 3.21
C ASP A 86 -1.09 -11.67 1.76
N GLN A 87 -2.00 -10.94 1.10
CA GLN A 87 -2.20 -11.09 -0.35
C GLN A 87 -0.93 -10.77 -1.15
N THR A 88 0.04 -10.04 -0.60
CA THR A 88 1.36 -9.87 -1.24
C THR A 88 2.00 -11.21 -1.54
N ASP A 89 1.92 -12.18 -0.61
CA ASP A 89 2.52 -13.51 -0.80
C ASP A 89 1.75 -14.30 -1.86
N THR A 90 0.41 -14.21 -1.87
CA THR A 90 -0.42 -14.79 -2.95
C THR A 90 -0.02 -14.26 -4.32
N ILE A 91 0.18 -12.94 -4.45
CA ILE A 91 0.61 -12.30 -5.70
C ILE A 91 2.02 -12.76 -6.07
N TYR A 92 2.95 -12.71 -5.12
CA TYR A 92 4.36 -13.04 -5.33
C TYR A 92 4.53 -14.49 -5.81
N GLU A 93 3.95 -15.46 -5.10
CA GLU A 93 4.03 -16.87 -5.47
C GLU A 93 3.36 -17.16 -6.82
N GLY A 94 2.25 -16.48 -7.11
CA GLY A 94 1.56 -16.60 -8.38
C GLY A 94 2.35 -16.05 -9.57
N VAL A 95 2.97 -14.88 -9.40
CA VAL A 95 3.86 -14.28 -10.40
C VAL A 95 5.05 -15.20 -10.69
N GLN A 96 5.60 -15.88 -9.69
CA GLN A 96 6.66 -16.89 -9.89
C GLN A 96 6.20 -18.05 -10.79
N ARG A 97 4.90 -18.36 -10.79
CA ARG A 97 4.28 -19.38 -11.65
C ARG A 97 3.76 -18.84 -12.97
N GLY A 98 3.91 -17.54 -13.24
CA GLY A 98 3.43 -16.89 -14.46
C GLY A 98 1.92 -16.63 -14.48
N GLU A 99 1.25 -16.65 -13.33
CA GLU A 99 -0.18 -16.35 -13.21
C GLU A 99 -0.42 -14.83 -13.24
N SER A 100 -1.59 -14.40 -13.73
CA SER A 100 -1.93 -12.98 -13.77
C SER A 100 -2.35 -12.43 -12.41
N PHE A 101 -2.02 -11.17 -12.17
CA PHE A 101 -2.40 -10.43 -10.96
C PHE A 101 -3.91 -10.48 -10.67
N GLN A 102 -4.74 -10.34 -11.70
CA GLN A 102 -6.19 -10.35 -11.59
C GLN A 102 -6.72 -11.72 -11.16
N GLN A 103 -6.21 -12.81 -11.76
CA GLN A 103 -6.61 -14.18 -11.42
C GLN A 103 -6.28 -14.50 -9.97
N LEU A 104 -5.07 -14.15 -9.51
CA LEU A 104 -4.62 -14.44 -8.16
C LEU A 104 -5.53 -13.83 -7.10
N LEU A 105 -6.01 -12.60 -7.33
CA LEU A 105 -6.87 -11.89 -6.39
C LEU A 105 -8.33 -12.35 -6.42
N THR A 106 -8.72 -13.26 -7.33
CA THR A 106 -10.03 -13.94 -7.23
C THR A 106 -10.11 -14.89 -6.02
N THR A 107 -8.96 -15.34 -5.51
CA THR A 107 -8.86 -16.23 -4.33
C THR A 107 -8.89 -15.50 -3.00
N ARG A 108 -8.88 -14.15 -3.03
CA ARG A 108 -8.83 -13.27 -1.87
C ARG A 108 -10.08 -12.42 -1.80
N GLU A 109 -10.34 -11.89 -0.61
CA GLU A 109 -11.42 -10.93 -0.31
C GLU A 109 -10.89 -9.84 0.63
N PHE A 110 -11.73 -8.91 1.06
CA PHE A 110 -11.43 -7.96 2.13
C PHE A 110 -10.96 -8.66 3.43
N GLU A 111 -10.41 -7.91 4.37
CA GLU A 111 -9.98 -8.45 5.66
C GLU A 111 -11.19 -8.91 6.50
N PRO A 112 -11.11 -10.05 7.21
CA PRO A 112 -12.21 -10.59 7.99
C PRO A 112 -12.33 -9.92 9.38
N ASP A 113 -12.37 -8.59 9.42
CA ASP A 113 -12.34 -7.76 10.64
C ASP A 113 -13.64 -6.95 10.85
N PRO A 114 -14.76 -7.60 11.21
CA PRO A 114 -16.00 -6.87 11.48
C PRO A 114 -15.82 -5.85 12.63
N PRO A 115 -16.48 -4.69 12.57
CA PRO A 115 -17.43 -4.26 11.54
C PRO A 115 -16.78 -3.53 10.35
N HIS A 116 -15.44 -3.47 10.29
CA HIS A 116 -14.72 -2.66 9.31
C HIS A 116 -14.64 -3.34 7.94
N TYR A 117 -14.37 -4.65 7.90
CA TYR A 117 -14.17 -5.40 6.66
C TYR A 117 -13.18 -4.69 5.74
N THR A 118 -11.99 -4.47 6.26
CA THR A 118 -11.02 -3.55 5.69
C THR A 118 -10.67 -3.95 4.27
N PRO A 119 -10.68 -3.02 3.31
CA PRO A 119 -10.24 -3.35 1.97
C PRO A 119 -8.81 -3.86 1.90
N ARG A 120 -8.61 -4.86 1.04
CA ARG A 120 -7.26 -5.23 0.60
C ARG A 120 -6.90 -4.41 -0.63
N ILE A 121 -5.89 -3.57 -0.49
CA ILE A 121 -5.30 -2.78 -1.56
C ILE A 121 -3.96 -3.38 -1.96
N SER A 122 -3.72 -3.46 -3.26
CA SER A 122 -2.47 -3.98 -3.82
C SER A 122 -2.07 -3.18 -5.05
N ALA A 123 -0.78 -3.15 -5.35
CA ALA A 123 -0.30 -2.64 -6.61
C ALA A 123 0.91 -3.43 -7.10
N VAL A 124 1.03 -3.53 -8.43
CA VAL A 124 2.13 -4.21 -9.11
C VAL A 124 2.69 -3.27 -10.16
N ILE A 125 4.01 -3.07 -10.15
CA ILE A 125 4.76 -2.49 -11.27
C ILE A 125 5.36 -3.63 -12.07
N ASP A 126 5.19 -3.58 -13.39
CA ASP A 126 5.88 -4.44 -14.35
C ASP A 126 6.91 -3.61 -15.11
N CYS A 127 8.19 -3.77 -14.74
CA CYS A 127 9.29 -3.04 -15.36
C CYS A 127 9.49 -3.40 -16.85
N GLY A 128 9.13 -4.63 -17.25
CA GLY A 128 9.26 -5.10 -18.63
C GLY A 128 8.21 -4.46 -19.54
N ASN A 129 6.97 -4.37 -19.06
CA ASN A 129 5.87 -3.74 -19.78
C ASN A 129 5.78 -2.23 -19.57
N LYS A 130 6.54 -1.68 -18.61
CA LYS A 130 6.51 -0.27 -18.20
C LYS A 130 5.09 0.18 -17.84
N SER A 131 4.38 -0.72 -17.16
CA SER A 131 2.99 -0.55 -16.73
C SER A 131 2.87 -0.81 -15.24
N TYR A 132 1.71 -0.46 -14.69
CA TYR A 132 1.37 -0.84 -13.33
C TYR A 132 -0.14 -1.01 -13.19
N THR A 133 -0.53 -1.83 -12.22
CA THR A 133 -1.93 -2.11 -11.92
C THR A 133 -2.17 -1.91 -10.43
N LEU A 134 -3.22 -1.20 -10.07
CA LEU A 134 -3.72 -1.12 -8.69
C LEU A 134 -4.96 -1.99 -8.56
N SER A 135 -5.21 -2.53 -7.36
CA SER A 135 -6.44 -3.24 -7.05
C SER A 135 -6.96 -2.92 -5.66
N ILE A 136 -8.28 -3.03 -5.52
CA ILE A 136 -8.99 -2.99 -4.23
C ILE A 136 -10.04 -4.10 -4.18
N LEU A 137 -10.02 -4.86 -3.09
CA LEU A 137 -11.01 -5.86 -2.73
C LEU A 137 -11.76 -5.37 -1.51
N LYS A 138 -13.05 -5.10 -1.65
CA LYS A 138 -13.84 -4.41 -0.62
C LYS A 138 -15.28 -4.88 -0.56
N THR A 139 -15.91 -4.61 0.57
CA THR A 139 -17.36 -4.69 0.73
C THR A 139 -18.05 -3.50 0.06
N ASN A 140 -19.35 -3.65 -0.21
CA ASN A 140 -20.21 -2.51 -0.51
C ASN A 140 -20.79 -1.99 0.81
N ASP A 141 -20.31 -0.83 1.28
CA ASP A 141 -20.80 -0.19 2.52
C ASP A 141 -20.76 -1.10 3.77
N ASN A 142 -19.65 -1.84 3.96
CA ASN A 142 -19.45 -2.81 5.05
C ASN A 142 -20.42 -4.01 5.02
N ASP A 143 -21.18 -4.24 3.95
CA ASP A 143 -21.90 -5.51 3.74
C ASP A 143 -20.93 -6.58 3.21
N PRO A 144 -20.63 -7.63 4.00
CA PRO A 144 -19.71 -8.70 3.60
C PRO A 144 -20.34 -9.72 2.64
N SER A 145 -21.61 -9.58 2.25
CA SER A 145 -22.30 -10.54 1.39
C SER A 145 -21.67 -10.69 0.01
N VAL A 146 -21.00 -9.64 -0.50
CA VAL A 146 -20.35 -9.63 -1.81
C VAL A 146 -19.01 -8.88 -1.74
N CYS A 147 -17.94 -9.55 -2.15
CA CYS A 147 -16.66 -8.91 -2.39
C CYS A 147 -16.63 -8.22 -3.77
N GLN A 148 -16.54 -6.89 -3.79
CA GLN A 148 -16.21 -6.11 -4.98
C GLN A 148 -14.71 -6.19 -5.23
N ARG A 149 -14.31 -6.53 -6.46
CA ARG A 149 -12.91 -6.53 -6.90
C ARG A 149 -12.76 -5.53 -8.02
N GLN A 150 -11.93 -4.52 -7.82
CA GLN A 150 -11.70 -3.47 -8.79
C GLN A 150 -10.22 -3.44 -9.15
N PHE A 151 -9.93 -3.24 -10.42
CA PHE A 151 -8.58 -3.18 -10.97
C PHE A 151 -8.46 -1.92 -11.82
N PHE A 152 -7.36 -1.21 -11.66
CA PHE A 152 -7.04 0.01 -12.39
C PHE A 152 -5.70 -0.23 -13.09
N ASP A 153 -5.76 -0.39 -14.41
CA ASP A 153 -4.61 -0.74 -15.24
C ASP A 153 -4.07 0.50 -15.95
N TYR A 154 -2.78 0.75 -15.80
CA TYR A 154 -2.08 1.88 -16.38
C TYR A 154 -1.01 1.38 -17.33
N SER A 155 -1.19 1.63 -18.62
CA SER A 155 -0.28 1.18 -19.69
C SER A 155 1.03 1.99 -19.77
N GLY A 156 1.22 2.95 -18.87
CA GLY A 156 2.38 3.82 -18.81
C GLY A 156 2.39 4.66 -17.55
N PHE A 157 3.51 5.33 -17.33
CA PHE A 157 3.73 6.22 -16.20
C PHE A 157 3.67 7.68 -16.63
N GLU A 158 3.16 8.52 -15.73
CA GLU A 158 3.16 9.97 -15.89
C GLU A 158 4.26 10.57 -15.01
N PRO A 159 5.29 11.24 -15.59
CA PRO A 159 6.40 11.76 -14.82
C PRO A 159 5.95 12.75 -13.74
N GLY A 160 6.32 12.48 -12.49
CA GLY A 160 6.00 13.31 -11.32
C GLY A 160 4.63 13.05 -10.69
N ALA A 161 3.83 12.16 -11.28
CA ALA A 161 2.54 11.76 -10.74
C ALA A 161 2.58 10.33 -10.22
N GLY A 162 1.91 10.10 -9.09
CA GLY A 162 1.58 8.79 -8.57
C GLY A 162 0.08 8.63 -8.42
N HIS A 163 -0.42 7.42 -8.62
CA HIS A 163 -1.80 7.07 -8.37
C HIS A 163 -1.95 6.47 -6.98
N CYS A 164 -2.80 7.11 -6.18
CA CYS A 164 -2.99 6.83 -4.78
C CYS A 164 -4.28 6.03 -4.54
N LEU A 165 -4.18 5.01 -3.70
CA LEU A 165 -5.30 4.19 -3.26
C LEU A 165 -5.15 3.88 -1.77
N HIS A 166 -6.24 4.05 -1.02
CA HIS A 166 -6.24 3.83 0.42
C HIS A 166 -7.43 2.98 0.88
N THR A 167 -7.39 2.53 2.13
CA THR A 167 -8.38 1.59 2.67
C THR A 167 -9.74 2.24 2.97
N TYR A 168 -9.77 3.47 3.48
CA TYR A 168 -11.02 4.07 3.98
C TYR A 168 -11.24 5.48 3.46
N SER A 169 -12.48 5.82 3.11
CA SER A 169 -12.89 7.16 2.64
C SER A 169 -13.69 7.96 3.68
N ALA A 170 -14.21 7.30 4.71
CA ALA A 170 -15.05 7.92 5.73
C ALA A 170 -15.10 7.09 7.01
N GLU A 171 -15.71 7.69 8.03
CA GLU A 171 -16.03 7.04 9.29
C GLU A 171 -17.42 7.50 9.75
N PHE A 172 -18.24 6.53 10.18
CA PHE A 172 -19.57 6.78 10.72
C PHE A 172 -19.76 5.93 11.98
N ASP A 173 -20.11 6.56 13.11
CA ASP A 173 -20.27 5.89 14.42
C ASP A 173 -19.11 4.97 14.81
N GLY A 174 -17.87 5.40 14.52
CA GLY A 174 -16.65 4.62 14.81
C GLY A 174 -16.37 3.49 13.82
N ILE A 175 -17.22 3.31 12.80
CA ILE A 175 -17.05 2.29 11.74
C ILE A 175 -16.41 2.94 10.51
N LEU A 176 -15.27 2.40 10.10
CA LEU A 176 -14.55 2.81 8.91
C LEU A 176 -15.26 2.35 7.64
N LYS A 177 -15.54 3.28 6.74
CA LYS A 177 -16.17 3.02 5.45
C LYS A 177 -15.10 2.74 4.39
N PRO A 178 -15.27 1.68 3.57
CA PRO A 178 -14.29 1.33 2.55
C PRO A 178 -14.14 2.45 1.51
N PHE A 179 -12.95 2.59 0.93
CA PHE A 179 -12.71 3.57 -0.13
C PHE A 179 -13.66 3.43 -1.32
N VAL A 180 -14.07 4.56 -1.90
CA VAL A 180 -14.98 4.63 -3.05
C VAL A 180 -14.38 5.57 -4.09
N GLY A 181 -14.50 5.18 -5.36
CA GLY A 181 -13.97 5.94 -6.50
C GLY A 181 -12.77 5.26 -7.13
N GLU A 182 -12.07 6.03 -7.96
CA GLU A 182 -10.88 5.65 -8.70
C GLU A 182 -9.63 6.13 -7.93
N PRO A 183 -8.44 5.53 -8.16
CA PRO A 183 -7.19 6.09 -7.65
C PRO A 183 -7.01 7.52 -8.13
N PHE A 184 -6.53 8.39 -7.26
CA PHE A 184 -6.33 9.81 -7.57
C PHE A 184 -4.84 10.16 -7.61
N GLU A 185 -4.51 11.17 -8.40
CA GLU A 185 -3.13 11.61 -8.58
C GLU A 185 -2.58 12.38 -7.38
N VAL A 186 -1.31 12.12 -7.08
CA VAL A 186 -0.55 12.76 -6.01
C VAL A 186 0.89 13.00 -6.45
N PRO A 187 1.59 14.01 -5.90
CA PRO A 187 2.92 14.36 -6.37
C PRO A 187 3.99 13.36 -5.94
N LEU A 188 4.96 13.13 -6.82
CA LEU A 188 6.21 12.42 -6.54
C LEU A 188 7.41 13.33 -6.86
N PHE A 189 8.54 13.05 -6.24
CA PHE A 189 9.74 13.88 -6.35
C PHE A 189 10.93 13.05 -6.83
N ASP A 190 11.93 13.69 -7.45
CA ASP A 190 13.15 13.01 -7.89
C ASP A 190 14.04 12.55 -6.75
N ASP A 191 13.89 13.16 -5.57
CA ASP A 191 14.55 12.73 -4.34
C ASP A 191 13.61 11.84 -3.53
N ILE A 192 14.12 10.65 -3.17
CA ILE A 192 13.40 9.67 -2.38
C ILE A 192 13.11 10.18 -0.96
N GLU A 193 14.02 10.97 -0.38
CA GLU A 193 13.82 11.57 0.94
C GLU A 193 12.77 12.68 0.86
N ALA A 194 12.78 13.52 -0.18
CA ALA A 194 11.75 14.53 -0.39
C ALA A 194 10.34 13.91 -0.54
N THR A 195 10.23 12.77 -1.23
CA THR A 195 8.98 12.01 -1.28
C THR A 195 8.58 11.49 0.10
N ALA A 196 9.53 10.89 0.83
CA ALA A 196 9.25 10.35 2.16
C ALA A 196 8.79 11.43 3.14
N ASP A 197 9.49 12.56 3.19
CA ASP A 197 9.22 13.67 4.09
C ASP A 197 7.90 14.37 3.72
N PHE A 198 7.62 14.58 2.42
CA PHE A 198 6.37 15.18 1.97
C PHE A 198 5.15 14.47 2.56
N TYR A 199 5.11 13.14 2.45
CA TYR A 199 4.01 12.34 2.99
C TYR A 199 4.10 12.23 4.52
N TRP A 200 5.26 11.85 5.07
CA TRP A 200 5.42 11.56 6.49
C TRP A 200 5.06 12.74 7.40
N GLU A 201 5.42 13.96 7.02
CA GLU A 201 5.15 15.18 7.80
C GLU A 201 3.67 15.55 7.80
N ARG A 202 2.94 15.21 6.73
CA ARG A 202 1.51 15.54 6.56
C ARG A 202 0.58 14.48 7.12
N LEU A 203 1.06 13.25 7.33
CA LEU A 203 0.28 12.21 8.00
C LEU A 203 -0.07 12.63 9.43
N ASN A 204 -1.31 12.36 9.83
CA ASN A 204 -1.77 12.62 11.20
C ASN A 204 -0.83 11.97 12.23
N SER A 205 -0.26 12.81 13.11
CA SER A 205 0.78 12.43 14.07
C SER A 205 0.35 11.33 15.04
N ASP A 206 -0.92 11.29 15.42
CA ASP A 206 -1.44 10.35 16.41
C ASP A 206 -1.63 8.95 15.82
N ASN A 207 -1.83 8.90 14.51
CA ASN A 207 -2.24 7.71 13.79
C ASN A 207 -1.14 7.12 12.91
N LYS A 208 -0.16 7.91 12.43
CA LYS A 208 0.94 7.39 11.60
C LYS A 208 1.79 6.39 12.38
N ILE A 209 2.20 5.31 11.73
CA ILE A 209 3.04 4.25 12.32
C ILE A 209 4.33 4.09 11.52
N SER A 210 4.20 3.73 10.25
CA SER A 210 5.36 3.48 9.40
C SER A 210 5.08 3.94 7.97
N LEU A 211 6.11 4.44 7.31
CA LEU A 211 6.12 4.82 5.91
C LEU A 211 7.34 4.20 5.22
N LEU A 212 7.14 3.79 3.99
CA LEU A 212 8.13 3.24 3.09
C LEU A 212 8.02 4.00 1.76
N VAL A 213 9.17 4.41 1.23
CA VAL A 213 9.32 4.78 -0.18
C VAL A 213 10.32 3.83 -0.81
N LYS A 214 9.95 3.26 -1.96
CA LYS A 214 10.79 2.40 -2.80
C LYS A 214 11.00 3.09 -4.14
N PHE A 215 12.23 3.34 -4.51
CA PHE A 215 12.61 3.73 -5.87
C PHE A 215 13.17 2.51 -6.61
N ILE A 216 12.79 2.37 -7.87
CA ILE A 216 13.26 1.34 -8.79
C ILE A 216 13.83 2.06 -10.01
N ASP A 217 15.14 1.99 -10.21
CA ASP A 217 15.79 2.62 -11.36
C ASP A 217 15.26 2.00 -12.67
N VAL A 218 14.78 2.84 -13.59
CA VAL A 218 14.11 2.39 -14.82
C VAL A 218 15.06 1.61 -15.74
N SER A 219 16.36 1.91 -15.70
CA SER A 219 17.36 1.33 -16.61
C SER A 219 18.00 0.06 -16.07
N THR A 220 18.27 0.01 -14.76
CA THR A 220 19.02 -1.04 -14.09
C THR A 220 18.17 -1.91 -13.19
N GLN A 221 16.94 -1.49 -12.88
CA GLN A 221 16.04 -2.11 -11.89
C GLN A 221 16.65 -2.20 -10.48
N THR A 222 17.67 -1.40 -10.19
CA THR A 222 18.24 -1.31 -8.84
C THR A 222 17.25 -0.62 -7.91
N ILE A 223 17.21 -1.09 -6.65
CA ILE A 223 16.20 -0.67 -5.68
C ILE A 223 16.84 0.16 -4.58
N GLN A 224 16.19 1.28 -4.27
CA GLN A 224 16.50 2.11 -3.11
C GLN A 224 15.26 2.20 -2.21
N PHE A 225 15.49 2.32 -0.90
CA PHE A 225 14.43 2.41 0.09
C PHE A 225 14.69 3.54 1.08
N VAL A 226 13.64 4.26 1.45
CA VAL A 226 13.56 5.07 2.66
C VAL A 226 12.46 4.52 3.54
N ILE A 227 12.76 4.31 4.82
CA ILE A 227 11.80 3.80 5.82
C ILE A 227 11.73 4.79 6.98
N ARG A 228 10.52 5.17 7.36
CA ARG A 228 10.24 5.91 8.59
C ARG A 228 9.38 5.02 9.49
N ASN A 229 9.81 4.79 10.72
CA ASN A 229 9.04 4.08 11.74
C ASN A 229 8.86 5.04 12.92
N LYS A 230 7.63 5.28 13.38
CA LYS A 230 7.35 6.18 14.52
C LYS A 230 7.99 5.69 15.82
N HIS A 231 8.14 4.36 15.94
CA HIS A 231 8.65 3.70 17.14
C HIS A 231 10.13 3.29 17.02
N ARG A 232 10.90 3.84 16.07
CA ARG A 232 12.35 3.61 15.94
C ARG A 232 13.10 4.89 15.62
#